data_AF-A0A7T1I2R6-F1
#
_entry.id   AF-A0A7T1I2R6-F1
#
_cell.length_a   1.000
_cell.length_b   1.000
_cell.length_c   1.000
_cell.angle_alpha   90.00
_cell.angle_beta   90.00
_cell.angle_gamma   90.00
#
_symmetry.space_group_name_H-M   'P 1'
#
loop_
_entity.id
_entity.type
_entity.pdbx_description
1 polymer ?
#
loop_
_entity_poly.entity_id
_entity_poly.type
_entity_poly.pdbx_seq_one_letter_code
_entity_poly.pdbx_strand_id
1 'polypeptide(L)' 'MSESNIVFSPTSLEGKIHSDLQRVDAHEIQPEEYEEIPEITEEDLTHAVIKRPGQPEQALLEAPTQAS' A
#
# COMPACT_ATOMS: atom_id res chain seq x y z
N MET A 1 -22.20 -11.38 9.67
CA MET A 1 -20.92 -11.15 8.97
C MET A 1 -21.22 -10.24 7.80
N SER A 2 -20.88 -8.97 7.93
CA SER A 2 -21.12 -7.93 6.91
C SER A 2 -19.85 -7.79 6.07
N GLU A 3 -19.93 -8.20 4.80
CA GLU A 3 -18.82 -8.15 3.85
C GLU A 3 -18.46 -6.69 3.52
N SER A 4 -17.22 -6.29 3.76
CA SER A 4 -16.70 -4.99 3.34
C SER A 4 -16.46 -5.01 1.84
N ASN A 5 -17.41 -4.48 1.09
CA ASN A 5 -17.33 -4.32 -0.35
C ASN A 5 -16.36 -3.16 -0.66
N ILE A 6 -15.05 -3.46 -0.77
CA ILE A 6 -14.07 -2.45 -1.17
C ILE A 6 -14.30 -2.17 -2.66
N VAL A 7 -15.09 -1.13 -2.92
CA VAL A 7 -15.29 -0.60 -4.27
C VAL A 7 -14.02 0.16 -4.64
N PHE A 8 -13.17 -0.46 -5.46
CA PHE A 8 -12.08 0.25 -6.12
C PHE A 8 -12.70 1.36 -6.97
N SER A 9 -12.67 2.58 -6.42
CA SER A 9 -13.25 3.76 -7.06
C SER A 9 -12.19 4.30 -8.02
N PRO A 10 -12.34 4.19 -9.35
CA PRO A 10 -11.45 4.89 -10.24
C PRO A 10 -11.57 6.38 -9.95
N THR A 11 -10.44 7.07 -9.80
CA THR A 11 -10.38 8.52 -9.53
C THR A 11 -11.01 9.39 -10.64
N SER A 12 -11.45 8.77 -11.74
CA SER A 12 -12.19 9.43 -12.81
C SER A 12 -13.50 8.69 -13.11
N LEU A 13 -14.61 9.43 -13.05
CA LEU A 13 -15.96 8.96 -13.39
C LEU A 13 -16.09 8.58 -14.89
N GLU A 14 -15.14 9.01 -15.72
CA GLU A 14 -15.18 8.88 -17.18
C GLU A 14 -14.26 7.75 -17.70
N GLY A 15 -13.63 6.99 -16.79
CA GLY A 15 -12.78 5.84 -17.13
C GLY A 15 -11.49 6.19 -17.86
N LYS A 16 -11.19 7.49 -18.05
CA LYS A 16 -9.93 7.96 -18.62
C LYS A 16 -8.98 8.35 -17.51
N ILE A 17 -7.84 7.67 -17.49
CA ILE A 17 -6.70 8.09 -16.68
C ILE A 17 -6.23 9.43 -17.28
N HIS A 18 -6.34 10.51 -16.52
CA HIS A 18 -5.98 11.86 -16.99
C HIS A 18 -4.46 12.09 -17.05
N SER A 19 -3.68 11.11 -16.59
CA SER A 19 -2.22 11.12 -16.71
C SER A 19 -1.78 10.75 -18.12
N ASP A 20 -0.82 11.50 -18.66
CA ASP A 20 -0.10 11.13 -19.87
C ASP A 20 0.80 9.92 -19.61
N LEU A 21 0.32 8.73 -19.97
CA LEU A 21 1.02 7.47 -19.74
C LEU A 21 2.28 7.33 -20.61
N GLN A 22 2.31 7.96 -21.80
CA GLN A 22 3.50 7.92 -22.65
C GLN A 22 4.65 8.71 -22.02
N ARG A 23 4.34 9.85 -21.40
CA ARG A 23 5.31 10.64 -20.66
C ARG A 23 5.81 9.93 -19.40
N VAL A 24 4.95 9.19 -18.70
CA VAL A 24 5.35 8.41 -17.51
C VAL A 24 6.22 7.21 -17.90
N ASP A 25 5.88 6.50 -18.97
CA ASP A 25 6.66 5.35 -19.46
C ASP A 25 8.07 5.74 -19.93
N ALA A 26 8.19 6.93 -20.52
CA ALA A 26 9.47 7.50 -20.95
C ALA A 26 10.27 8.19 -19.82
N HIS A 27 9.75 8.22 -18.59
CA HIS A 27 10.43 8.88 -17.47
C HIS A 27 11.66 8.09 -17.03
N GLU A 28 12.82 8.76 -17.03
CA GLU A 28 14.05 8.23 -16.46
C GLU A 28 14.20 8.76 -15.03
N ILE A 29 14.23 7.85 -14.08
CA ILE A 29 14.29 8.15 -12.65
C ILE A 29 15.65 8.78 -12.33
N GLN A 30 15.63 9.98 -11.79
CA GLN A 30 16.80 10.68 -11.28
C GLN A 30 17.11 10.27 -9.83
N PRO A 31 18.39 10.24 -9.44
CA PRO A 31 18.78 9.83 -8.08
C PRO A 31 18.19 10.76 -7.00
N GLU A 32 18.05 12.05 -7.29
CA GLU A 32 17.48 13.05 -6.36
C GLU A 32 16.00 12.77 -6.05
N GLU A 33 15.26 12.10 -6.94
CA GLU A 33 13.85 11.71 -6.69
C GLU A 33 13.72 10.71 -5.53
N TYR A 34 14.82 10.04 -5.17
CA TYR A 34 14.88 9.04 -4.11
C TYR A 34 15.68 9.51 -2.89
N GLU A 35 16.29 10.70 -2.93
CA GLU A 35 17.12 11.21 -1.82
C GLU A 35 16.31 11.48 -0.54
N GLU A 36 15.02 11.80 -0.67
CA GLU A 36 14.14 12.06 0.47
C GLU A 36 13.46 10.81 1.02
N ILE A 37 13.71 9.63 0.43
CA ILE A 37 13.09 8.39 0.90
C ILE A 37 13.70 8.02 2.26
N PRO A 38 12.87 7.80 3.29
CA PRO A 38 13.37 7.40 4.59
C PRO A 38 14.08 6.05 4.49
N GLU A 39 15.18 5.91 5.20
CA GLU A 39 15.85 4.62 5.37
C GLU A 39 14.91 3.65 6.10
N ILE A 40 14.84 2.41 5.63
CA ILE A 40 14.07 1.37 6.32
C ILE A 40 14.83 0.99 7.58
N THR A 41 14.22 1.19 8.73
CA THR A 41 14.82 0.90 10.03
C THR A 41 14.32 -0.43 10.61
N GLU A 42 15.06 -0.98 11.57
CA GLU A 42 14.63 -2.15 12.36
C GLU A 42 13.29 -1.91 13.07
N GLU A 43 13.02 -0.68 13.51
CA GLU A 43 11.76 -0.29 14.13
C GLU A 43 10.59 -0.49 13.15
N ASP A 44 10.76 -0.09 11.88
CA ASP A 44 9.78 -0.32 10.82
C ASP A 44 9.57 -1.81 10.56
N LEU A 45 10.65 -2.59 10.61
CA LEU A 45 10.60 -4.04 10.43
C LEU A 45 9.87 -4.75 11.57
N THR A 46 9.93 -4.23 12.81
CA THR A 46 9.19 -4.83 13.93
C THR A 46 7.67 -4.76 13.74
N HIS A 47 7.19 -3.78 12.97
CA HIS A 47 5.78 -3.56 12.68
C HIS A 47 5.37 -4.06 11.28
N ALA A 48 6.29 -4.64 10.52
CA ALA A 48 6.03 -5.06 9.15
C ALA A 48 5.03 -6.23 9.07
N VAL A 49 4.08 -6.13 8.13
CA VAL A 49 3.09 -7.18 7.85
C VAL A 49 3.46 -7.90 6.55
N ILE A 50 3.80 -9.18 6.64
CA ILE A 50 4.12 -10.01 5.48
C ILE A 50 2.85 -10.69 4.97
N LYS A 51 2.33 -10.24 3.82
CA LYS A 51 1.24 -10.94 3.11
C LYS A 51 1.81 -11.86 2.04
N ARG A 52 1.50 -13.16 2.12
CA ARG A 52 1.88 -14.13 1.09
C ARG A 52 0.72 -14.33 0.10
N PRO A 53 0.95 -14.24 -1.21
CA PRO A 53 -0.11 -14.46 -2.19
C PRO A 53 -0.65 -15.89 -2.09
N GLY A 54 -1.97 -16.05 -2.17
CA GLY A 54 -2.65 -17.35 -2.10
C GLY A 54 -2.94 -17.87 -0.69
N GLN A 55 -2.54 -17.16 0.37
CA GLN A 55 -2.99 -17.48 1.73
C GLN A 55 -4.24 -16.65 2.09
N PRO A 56 -5.27 -17.27 2.71
CA PRO A 56 -6.39 -16.52 3.25
C PRO A 56 -5.89 -15.51 4.28
N GLU A 57 -6.49 -14.32 4.27
CA GLU A 57 -6.14 -13.24 5.18
C GLU A 57 -6.24 -13.77 6.63
N GLN A 58 -5.11 -13.77 7.34
CA GLN A 58 -5.11 -14.18 8.74
C GLN A 58 -5.82 -13.09 9.51
N ALA A 59 -6.89 -13.46 10.23
CA ALA A 59 -7.61 -12.52 11.08
C ALA A 59 -6.61 -11.84 12.02
N LEU A 60 -6.61 -10.51 12.04
CA LEU A 60 -5.83 -9.73 12.97
C LEU A 60 -6.21 -10.18 14.39
N LEU A 61 -5.35 -10.95 15.03
CA LEU A 61 -5.50 -11.32 16.43
C LEU A 61 -5.22 -10.04 17.23
N GLU A 62 -6.27 -9.34 17.63
CA GLU A 62 -6.14 -8.23 18.57
C GLU A 62 -5.41 -8.74 19.81
N ALA A 63 -4.25 -8.15 20.10
CA ALA A 63 -3.52 -8.44 21.32
C ALA A 63 -4.45 -8.18 22.52
N PRO A 64 -4.43 -9.05 23.56
CA PRO A 64 -5.33 -8.87 24.69
C PRO A 64 -5.03 -7.52 25.34
N THR A 65 -6.03 -6.65 25.36
CA THR A 65 -6.08 -5.45 26.18
C THR A 65 -5.88 -5.89 27.64
N GLN A 66 -4.65 -5.79 28.14
CA GLN A 66 -4.36 -5.95 29.57
C GLN A 66 -4.98 -4.75 30.28
N ALA A 67 -6.24 -4.89 30.68
CA ALA A 67 -6.86 -4.01 31.67
C ALA A 67 -6.37 -4.45 33.06
N SER A 68 -5.69 -3.53 33.76
CA SER A 68 -5.32 -3.64 35.18
C SER A 68 -6.53 -3.61 36.10
#